data_AF-V4X9H1-F1
#
_entry.id   AF-V4X9H1-F1
#
_cell.length_a   1.000
_cell.length_b   1.000
_cell.length_c   1.000
_cell.angle_alpha   90.00
_cell.angle_beta   90.00
_cell.angle_gamma   90.00
#
_symmetry.space_group_name_H-M   'P 1'
#
loop_
_entity.id
_entity.type
_entity.pdbx_description
1 polymer ?
#
loop_
_entity_poly.entity_id
_entity_poly.type
_entity_poly.pdbx_seq_one_letter_code
_entity_poly.pdbx_strand_id
1 'polypeptide(L)'
;FDAVRERLEDAHYEPVVVTDLEPYSVVIDKYDEHAEILKRSVATWQRRGRRFFLMKSDLAVKEAVKRGAKRVGDTDFVVGI
;
A
#
# COMPACT_ATOMS: atom_id res chain seq x y z
N PHE A 1 12.00 12.72 -11.01
CA PHE A 1 11.53 11.34 -11.25
C PHE A 1 12.12 10.82 -12.56
N ASP A 2 12.24 11.65 -13.61
CA ASP A 2 12.76 11.26 -14.92
C ASP A 2 14.15 10.62 -14.89
N ALA A 3 15.11 11.20 -14.17
CA ALA A 3 16.46 10.63 -14.05
C ALA A 3 16.51 9.22 -13.41
N VAL A 4 15.53 8.88 -12.56
CA VAL A 4 15.43 7.53 -11.96
C VAL A 4 14.80 6.57 -12.95
N ARG A 5 13.77 7.01 -13.69
CA ARG A 5 13.14 6.21 -14.75
C ARG A 5 14.13 5.88 -15.86
N GLU A 6 14.84 6.88 -16.38
CA GLU A 6 15.84 6.73 -17.44
C GLU A 6 16.92 5.71 -17.05
N ARG A 7 17.42 5.80 -15.81
CA ARG A 7 18.42 4.84 -15.29
C ARG A 7 17.88 3.41 -15.15
N LEU A 8 16.59 3.24 -14.88
CA LEU A 8 15.96 1.92 -14.81
C LEU A 8 15.74 1.34 -16.21
N GLU A 9 15.31 2.17 -17.15
CA GLU A 9 15.14 1.82 -18.57
C GLU A 9 16.48 1.42 -19.21
N ASP A 10 17.56 2.17 -18.95
CA ASP A 10 18.93 1.85 -19.37
C ASP A 10 19.42 0.48 -18.85
N ALA A 11 18.92 0.08 -17.67
CA ALA A 11 19.20 -1.21 -17.06
C ALA A 11 18.20 -2.31 -17.49
N HIS A 12 17.41 -2.07 -18.54
CA HIS A 12 16.40 -2.96 -19.08
C HIS A 12 15.25 -3.30 -18.12
N TYR A 13 14.95 -2.41 -17.17
CA TYR A 13 13.72 -2.48 -16.38
C TYR A 13 12.61 -1.67 -17.04
N GLU A 14 11.37 -2.18 -16.97
CA GLU A 14 10.17 -1.48 -17.43
C GLU A 14 9.38 -0.97 -16.21
N PRO A 15 9.68 0.25 -15.70
CA PRO A 15 8.99 0.77 -14.52
C PRO A 15 7.54 1.14 -14.84
N VAL A 16 6.61 0.64 -14.04
CA VAL A 16 5.19 1.02 -14.13
C VAL A 16 4.92 2.17 -13.16
N VAL A 17 4.47 3.30 -13.69
CA VAL A 17 4.02 4.44 -12.87
C VAL A 17 2.59 4.17 -12.42
N VAL A 18 2.38 4.11 -11.10
CA VAL A 18 1.07 3.93 -10.49
C VAL A 18 0.63 5.26 -9.89
N THR A 19 -0.44 5.83 -10.43
CA THR A 19 -1.05 7.07 -9.91
C THR A 19 -2.23 6.80 -8.98
N ASP A 20 -2.94 5.68 -9.20
CA ASP A 20 -4.00 5.22 -8.30
C ASP A 20 -3.43 4.24 -7.27
N LEU A 21 -3.34 4.71 -6.02
CA LEU A 21 -2.79 3.96 -4.90
C LEU A 21 -3.87 3.19 -4.13
N GLU A 22 -5.15 3.43 -4.40
CA GLU A 22 -6.26 2.80 -3.68
C GLU A 22 -6.24 1.27 -3.77
N PRO A 23 -5.97 0.64 -4.94
CA PRO A 23 -5.87 -0.82 -5.05
C PRO A 23 -4.78 -1.44 -4.19
N TYR A 24 -3.75 -0.66 -3.85
CA TYR A 24 -2.61 -1.08 -3.04
C TYR A 24 -2.74 -0.68 -1.57
N SER A 25 -3.85 -0.04 -1.19
CA SER A 25 -4.06 0.50 0.14
C SER A 25 -4.94 -0.43 0.98
N VAL A 26 -4.48 -0.71 2.20
CA VAL A 26 -5.22 -1.51 3.19
C VAL A 26 -5.36 -0.77 4.52
N VAL A 27 -6.41 -1.08 5.27
CA VAL A 27 -6.71 -0.52 6.58
C VAL A 27 -6.85 -1.64 7.61
N ILE A 28 -6.32 -1.40 8.80
CA ILE A 28 -6.53 -2.25 9.99
C ILE A 28 -7.16 -1.41 11.10
N ASP A 29 -7.90 -2.08 11.99
CA ASP A 29 -8.40 -1.43 13.19
C ASP A 29 -7.28 -1.23 14.22
N LYS A 30 -7.43 -0.24 15.11
CA LYS A 30 -6.36 0.18 16.04
C LYS A 30 -5.94 -0.92 17.02
N TYR A 31 -6.84 -1.87 17.24
CA TYR A 31 -6.72 -2.94 18.24
C TYR A 31 -6.14 -4.24 17.67
N ASP A 32 -5.91 -4.30 16.36
CA ASP A 32 -5.31 -5.47 15.73
C ASP A 32 -3.78 -5.39 15.77
N GLU A 33 -3.17 -6.33 16.48
CA GLU A 33 -1.72 -6.43 16.67
C GLU A 33 -1.04 -7.01 15.42
N HIS A 34 -1.07 -6.29 14.30
CA HIS A 34 -0.55 -6.77 13.01
C HIS A 34 0.84 -6.22 12.69
N ALA A 35 1.78 -6.40 13.62
CA ALA A 35 3.17 -5.97 13.48
C ALA A 35 3.85 -6.48 12.19
N GLU A 36 3.39 -7.61 11.66
CA GLU A 36 3.95 -8.20 10.44
C GLU A 36 3.51 -7.53 9.13
N ILE A 37 2.33 -6.89 9.09
CA ILE A 37 1.86 -6.19 7.88
C ILE A 37 2.74 -4.96 7.62
N LEU A 38 3.21 -4.30 8.69
CA LEU A 38 4.15 -3.16 8.63
C LEU A 38 5.43 -3.48 7.84
N LYS A 39 5.93 -4.73 7.89
CA LYS A 39 7.19 -5.11 7.22
C LYS A 39 7.09 -5.06 5.69
N ARG A 40 5.88 -5.06 5.12
CA ARG A 40 5.65 -5.11 3.67
C ARG A 40 5.03 -3.83 3.10
N SER A 41 4.78 -2.83 3.95
CA SER A 41 4.24 -1.54 3.53
C SER A 41 5.34 -0.57 3.10
N VAL A 42 5.07 0.19 2.05
CA VAL A 42 5.90 1.29 1.54
C VAL A 42 5.65 2.56 2.32
N ALA A 43 4.40 2.78 2.75
CA ALA A 43 4.00 3.91 3.59
C ALA A 43 2.95 3.48 4.60
N THR A 44 2.89 4.18 5.73
CA THR A 44 1.88 3.98 6.78
C THR A 44 1.42 5.33 7.29
N TRP A 45 0.11 5.49 7.49
CA TRP A 45 -0.47 6.69 8.07
C TRP A 45 -1.66 6.35 8.97
N GLN A 46 -2.09 7.30 9.80
CA GLN A 46 -3.24 7.13 10.67
C GLN A 46 -4.29 8.20 10.36
N ARG A 47 -5.56 7.80 10.33
CA ARG A 47 -6.69 8.71 10.12
C ARG A 47 -7.92 8.18 10.85
N ARG A 48 -8.66 9.06 11.55
CA ARG A 48 -9.89 8.71 12.29
C ARG A 48 -9.73 7.49 13.21
N GLY A 49 -8.57 7.39 13.87
CA GLY A 49 -8.27 6.27 14.78
C GLY A 49 -7.93 4.95 14.10
N ARG A 50 -7.89 4.88 12.77
CA ARG A 50 -7.50 3.68 12.00
C ARG A 50 -6.12 3.85 11.38
N ARG A 51 -5.46 2.72 11.12
CA ARG A 51 -4.13 2.69 10.50
C ARG A 51 -4.22 2.17 9.08
N PHE A 52 -3.67 2.96 8.17
CA PHE A 52 -3.67 2.71 6.74
C PHE A 52 -2.24 2.38 6.28
N PHE A 53 -2.15 1.54 5.26
CA PHE A 53 -0.90 1.05 4.72
C PHE A 53 -0.95 1.05 3.20
N LEU A 54 0.11 1.56 2.59
CA LEU A 54 0.36 1.39 1.18
C LEU A 54 1.26 0.17 1.00
N MET A 55 0.78 -0.84 0.29
CA MET A 55 1.51 -2.09 0.09
C MET A 55 2.36 -2.04 -1.18
N LYS A 56 3.51 -2.73 -1.15
CA LYS A 56 4.47 -2.73 -2.28
C LYS A 56 4.00 -3.45 -3.54
N SER A 57 2.97 -4.29 -3.44
CA SER A 57 2.43 -5.08 -4.54
C SER A 57 1.05 -5.65 -4.20
N ASP A 58 0.33 -6.10 -5.23
CA ASP A 58 -0.96 -6.78 -5.08
C ASP A 58 -0.85 -8.07 -4.23
N LEU A 59 0.27 -8.81 -4.34
CA LEU A 59 0.52 -9.98 -3.50
C LEU A 59 0.57 -9.59 -2.01
N ALA A 60 1.23 -8.47 -1.69
CA ALA A 60 1.32 -7.98 -0.32
C ALA A 60 -0.05 -7.50 0.20
N VAL A 61 -0.89 -6.90 -0.66
CA VAL A 61 -2.30 -6.58 -0.34
C VAL A 61 -3.07 -7.85 0.01
N LYS A 62 -3.00 -8.87 -0.85
CA LYS A 62 -3.71 -10.15 -0.64
C LYS A 62 -3.31 -10.83 0.66
N GLU A 63 -2.02 -10.82 1.01
CA GLU A 63 -1.55 -11.35 2.29
C GLU A 63 -2.03 -10.53 3.47
N ALA A 64 -2.01 -9.20 3.38
CA ALA A 64 -2.54 -8.33 4.42
C ALA A 64 -4.03 -8.60 4.65
N VAL A 65 -4.81 -8.77 3.58
CA VAL A 65 -6.23 -9.13 3.66
C VAL A 65 -6.44 -10.50 4.30
N LYS A 66 -5.66 -11.51 3.92
CA LYS A 66 -5.68 -12.84 4.58
C LYS A 66 -5.37 -12.77 6.08
N ARG A 67 -4.64 -11.75 6.52
CA ARG A 67 -4.27 -11.52 7.92
C ARG A 67 -5.27 -10.63 8.67
N GLY A 68 -6.37 -10.21 8.04
CA GLY A 68 -7.45 -9.44 8.68
C GLY A 68 -7.55 -7.99 8.23
N ALA A 69 -6.62 -7.49 7.41
CA ALA A 69 -6.75 -6.15 6.84
C ALA A 69 -7.93 -6.07 5.86
N LYS A 70 -8.49 -4.86 5.69
CA LYS A 70 -9.50 -4.58 4.67
C LYS A 70 -8.90 -3.70 3.59
N ARG A 71 -9.28 -3.91 2.32
CA ARG A 71 -8.90 -2.94 1.27
C ARG A 71 -9.59 -1.62 1.54
N VAL A 72 -8.92 -0.53 1.20
CA VAL A 72 -9.50 0.80 1.41
C VAL A 72 -10.72 1.01 0.50
N GLY A 73 -10.67 0.57 -0.76
CA GLY A 73 -11.82 0.66 -1.68
C GLY A 73 -13.04 -0.17 -1.25
N ASP A 74 -12.87 -1.17 -0.38
CA ASP A 74 -13.98 -1.95 0.20
C ASP A 74 -14.60 -1.26 1.43
N THR A 75 -14.20 -0.02 1.72
CA THR A 75 -14.63 0.76 2.88
C THR A 75 -14.97 2.19 2.48
N ASP A 76 -15.73 2.90 3.31
CA ASP A 76 -16.07 4.32 3.07
C ASP A 76 -14.89 5.29 3.25
N PHE A 77 -13.65 4.80 3.31
CA PHE A 77 -12.47 5.64 3.44
C PHE A 77 -11.90 5.97 2.06
N VAL A 78 -11.83 7.25 1.73
CA VAL A 78 -11.10 7.71 0.55
C VAL A 78 -9.61 7.85 0.89
N VAL A 79 -8.73 7.32 0.02
CA VAL A 79 -7.28 7.59 0.07
C VAL A 79 -7.04 9.03 -0.35
N GLY A 80 -7.15 9.96 0.59
CA GLY A 80 -6.58 11.30 0.45
C GLY A 80 -5.19 11.29 1.06
N ILE A 81 -4.17 10.99 0.25
CA ILE A 81 -2.76 11.21 0.57
C ILE A 81 -2.38 12.61 0.07
#